data_AF-A0A174PWU0-F1
#
_entry.id   AF-A0A174PWU0-F1
#
_cell.length_a   1.000
_cell.length_b   1.000
_cell.length_c   1.000
_cell.angle_alpha   90.00
_cell.angle_beta   90.00
_cell.angle_gamma   90.00
#
_symmetry.space_group_name_H-M   'P 1'
#
loop_
_entity.id
_entity.type
_entity.pdbx_description
1 polymer ?
#
loop_
_entity_poly.entity_id
_entity_poly.type
_entity_poly.pdbx_seq_one_letter_code
_entity_poly.pdbx_strand_id
1 'polypeptide(L)'
;MSANFPSKNLSFYLSVIFITKNDVLGKGLPIYHIDRMIKETGEKFKDEAHIIYVNSSIQDETKLGKLMQDFWCKQGEEMNYDVLAERVSFFKEKKEGVNQMCEILDEVKRESKLETLVDLG
;
A
#
# COMPACT_ATOMS: atom_id res chain seq x y z
N MET A 1 30.29 -8.38 31.21
CA MET A 1 30.42 -8.45 29.74
C MET A 1 29.20 -7.77 29.14
N SER A 2 29.34 -6.54 28.64
CA SER A 2 28.28 -5.88 27.88
C SER A 2 28.30 -6.45 26.46
N ALA A 3 27.20 -7.07 26.02
CA ALA A 3 27.04 -7.43 24.62
C ALA A 3 26.96 -6.13 23.80
N ASN A 4 28.03 -5.82 23.08
CA ASN A 4 28.05 -4.78 22.08
C ASN A 4 27.27 -5.30 20.87
N PHE A 5 25.99 -4.96 20.78
CA PHE A 5 25.24 -5.15 19.54
C PHE A 5 25.73 -4.11 18.53
N PRO A 6 26.20 -4.51 17.35
CA PRO A 6 26.61 -3.56 16.33
C PRO A 6 25.38 -2.78 15.89
N SER A 7 25.35 -1.48 16.19
CA SER A 7 24.40 -0.53 15.62
C SER A 7 24.66 -0.40 14.13
N LYS A 8 24.12 -1.33 13.35
CA LYS A 8 23.88 -1.10 11.93
C LYS A 8 22.84 0.02 11.85
N ASN A 9 23.31 1.26 11.70
CA ASN A 9 22.51 2.37 11.18
C ASN A 9 22.05 1.97 9.78
N LEU A 10 20.96 1.20 9.72
CA LEU A 10 20.19 1.02 8.50
C LEU A 10 19.18 2.16 8.52
N SER A 11 19.45 3.23 7.77
CA SER A 11 18.42 4.22 7.44
C SER A 11 17.36 3.47 6.62
N PHE A 12 16.32 3.00 7.30
CA PHE A 12 15.19 2.35 6.67
C PHE A 12 14.31 3.45 6.08
N TYR A 13 14.41 3.67 4.77
CA TYR A 13 13.47 4.53 4.04
C TYR A 13 12.11 3.82 3.96
N LEU A 14 11.13 4.30 4.72
CA LEU A 14 9.77 3.78 4.70
C LEU A 14 8.94 4.50 3.64
N SER A 15 8.43 3.79 2.64
CA SER A 15 7.49 4.36 1.67
C SER A 15 6.13 3.70 1.82
N VAL A 16 5.09 4.52 2.00
CA VAL A 16 3.70 4.08 2.04
C VAL A 16 2.98 4.66 0.84
N ILE A 17 2.51 3.78 -0.05
CA ILE A 17 1.81 4.17 -1.27
C ILE A 17 0.33 3.78 -1.14
N PHE A 18 -0.54 4.78 -1.15
CA PHE A 18 -1.98 4.61 -1.18
C PHE A 18 -2.48 4.71 -2.63
N ILE A 19 -2.95 3.61 -3.20
CA ILE A 19 -3.62 3.62 -4.50
C ILE A 19 -5.12 3.78 -4.25
N THR A 20 -5.70 4.84 -4.81
CA THR A 20 -7.09 5.22 -4.57
C THR A 20 -7.92 5.13 -5.83
N LYS A 21 -9.14 4.61 -5.74
CA LYS A 21 -10.03 4.43 -6.89
C LYS A 21 -10.32 5.76 -7.60
N ASN A 22 -10.70 6.79 -6.85
CA ASN A 22 -10.99 8.12 -7.36
C ASN A 22 -9.99 9.14 -6.81
N ASP A 23 -10.00 10.36 -7.33
CA ASP A 23 -9.18 11.45 -6.80
C ASP A 23 -9.66 11.90 -5.41
N VAL A 24 -9.16 11.25 -4.36
CA VAL A 24 -9.59 11.53 -2.97
C VAL A 24 -9.12 12.90 -2.46
N LEU A 25 -8.10 13.49 -3.07
CA LEU A 25 -7.57 14.82 -2.70
C LEU A 25 -8.14 15.95 -3.59
N GLY A 26 -8.77 15.59 -4.71
CA GLY A 26 -9.57 16.50 -5.54
C GLY A 26 -8.75 17.60 -6.23
N LYS A 27 -7.52 17.31 -6.65
CA LYS A 27 -6.63 18.28 -7.33
C LYS A 27 -6.28 17.87 -8.76
N GLY A 28 -6.80 16.74 -9.25
CA GLY A 28 -6.62 16.28 -10.62
C GLY A 28 -5.21 15.82 -10.95
N LEU A 29 -4.37 15.50 -9.95
CA LEU A 29 -3.01 15.00 -10.19
C LEU A 29 -2.95 13.48 -10.10
N PRO A 30 -2.05 12.83 -10.85
CA PRO A 30 -1.87 11.39 -10.79
C PRO A 30 -1.13 10.93 -9.52
N ILE A 31 -0.24 11.76 -8.97
CA ILE A 31 0.55 11.48 -7.77
C ILE A 31 0.54 12.68 -6.83
N TYR A 32 0.38 12.41 -5.55
CA TYR A 32 0.54 13.36 -4.46
C TYR A 32 1.62 12.88 -3.48
N HIS A 33 2.59 13.73 -3.19
CA HIS A 33 3.57 13.50 -2.13
C HIS A 33 3.08 14.23 -0.88
N ILE A 34 2.97 13.49 0.23
CA ILE A 34 2.46 14.01 1.50
C ILE A 34 3.60 14.04 2.51
N ASP A 35 3.94 15.24 2.97
CA ASP A 35 4.82 15.46 4.10
C ASP A 35 4.01 15.52 5.39
N ARG A 36 4.55 14.94 6.47
CA ARG A 36 3.96 15.05 7.82
C ARG A 36 4.41 16.34 8.50
N MET A 37 3.58 16.84 9.39
CA MET A 37 3.83 18.05 10.18
C MET A 37 3.47 17.79 11.64
N ILE A 38 4.30 18.31 12.56
CA ILE A 38 4.00 18.38 13.98
C ILE A 38 2.94 19.47 14.16
N LYS A 39 1.74 19.11 14.64
CA LYS A 39 0.60 20.04 14.67
C LYS A 39 0.82 21.22 15.62
N GLU A 40 1.51 20.96 16.73
CA GLU A 40 1.75 21.92 17.81
C GLU A 40 2.76 23.00 17.40
N THR A 41 3.76 22.63 16.60
CA THR A 41 4.86 23.52 16.22
C THR A 41 4.76 23.99 14.76
N GLY A 42 3.97 23.33 13.93
CA GLY A 42 3.91 23.55 12.48
C GLY A 42 5.16 23.09 11.74
N GLU A 43 6.11 22.44 12.42
CA GLU A 43 7.36 21.98 11.83
C GLU A 43 7.17 20.69 11.04
N LYS A 44 7.94 20.51 9.97
CA LYS A 44 7.95 19.25 9.23
C LYS A 44 8.44 18.11 10.13
N PHE A 45 7.64 17.04 10.18
CA PHE A 45 8.02 15.81 10.84
C PHE A 45 8.96 15.04 9.91
N LYS A 46 10.27 15.11 10.18
CA LYS A 46 11.34 14.56 9.34
C LYS A 46 11.62 13.09 9.70
N ASP A 47 10.62 12.23 9.56
CA ASP A 47 10.68 10.81 9.92
C ASP A 47 11.23 9.90 8.80
N GLU A 48 11.82 10.49 7.75
CA GLU A 48 12.31 9.78 6.55
C GLU A 48 11.24 8.93 5.83
N ALA A 49 9.96 9.07 6.22
CA ALA A 49 8.86 8.34 5.64
C ALA A 49 8.26 9.11 4.45
N HIS A 50 8.11 8.42 3.33
CA HIS A 50 7.50 8.96 2.11
C HIS A 50 6.06 8.45 1.99
N ILE A 51 5.08 9.34 2.13
CA ILE A 51 3.68 9.00 1.87
C ILE A 51 3.32 9.49 0.47
N ILE A 52 2.83 8.57 -0.36
CA ILE A 52 2.42 8.85 -1.73
C ILE A 52 0.97 8.43 -1.91
N TYR A 53 0.12 9.34 -2.39
CA TYR A 53 -1.23 9.00 -2.86
C TYR A 53 -1.23 8.96 -4.39
N VAL A 54 -1.67 7.84 -4.94
CA VAL A 54 -1.82 7.63 -6.37
C VAL A 54 -3.31 7.64 -6.70
N ASN A 55 -3.68 8.49 -7.65
CA ASN A 55 -5.04 8.61 -8.15
C ASN A 55 -5.24 7.66 -9.34
N SER A 56 -5.89 6.53 -9.11
CA SER A 56 -6.11 5.51 -10.17
C SER A 56 -7.24 5.85 -11.15
N SER A 57 -7.94 6.96 -10.96
CA SER A 57 -8.90 7.43 -11.96
C SER A 57 -8.22 8.00 -13.20
N ILE A 58 -6.94 8.36 -13.10
CA ILE A 58 -6.14 8.82 -14.24
C ILE A 58 -5.49 7.59 -14.89
N GLN A 59 -5.99 7.25 -16.07
CA GLN A 59 -5.66 6.03 -16.83
C GLN A 59 -5.14 6.39 -18.23
N ASP A 60 -4.24 7.37 -18.29
CA ASP A 60 -3.64 7.80 -19.56
C ASP A 60 -2.60 6.79 -20.09
N GLU A 61 -2.04 7.09 -21.27
CA GLU A 61 -1.05 6.23 -21.92
C GLU A 61 0.34 6.25 -21.27
N THR A 62 0.50 6.93 -20.13
CA THR A 62 1.77 6.89 -19.39
C THR A 62 1.96 5.53 -18.73
N LYS A 63 3.19 5.21 -18.31
CA LYS A 63 3.46 3.98 -17.55
C LYS A 63 2.61 3.88 -16.28
N LEU A 64 2.42 5.00 -15.60
CA LEU A 64 1.56 5.05 -14.42
C LEU A 64 0.09 4.87 -14.80
N GLY A 65 -0.38 5.56 -15.83
CA GLY A 65 -1.77 5.43 -16.30
C GLY A 65 -2.11 4.00 -16.73
N LYS A 66 -1.22 3.33 -17.46
CA LYS A 66 -1.34 1.90 -17.80
C LYS A 66 -1.33 0.99 -16.56
N LEU A 67 -0.48 1.30 -15.58
CA LEU A 67 -0.49 0.58 -14.31
C LEU A 67 -1.82 0.76 -13.59
N MET A 68 -2.41 1.96 -13.64
CA MET A 68 -3.73 2.22 -13.06
C MET A 68 -4.85 1.50 -13.84
N GLN A 69 -4.78 1.42 -15.17
CA GLN A 69 -5.71 0.61 -15.98
C GLN A 69 -5.69 -0.86 -15.52
N ASP A 70 -4.49 -1.42 -15.30
CA ASP A 70 -4.33 -2.80 -14.85
C ASP A 70 -4.95 -3.04 -13.47
N PHE A 71 -4.81 -2.10 -12.54
CA PHE A 71 -5.48 -2.19 -11.23
C PHE A 71 -7.01 -2.17 -11.31
N TRP A 72 -7.57 -1.62 -12.38
CA TRP A 72 -9.02 -1.63 -12.64
C TRP A 72 -9.47 -2.83 -13.48
N CYS A 73 -8.54 -3.45 -14.20
CA CYS A 73 -8.81 -4.57 -15.07
C CYS A 73 -9.11 -5.83 -14.27
N LYS A 74 -10.11 -6.60 -14.73
CA LYS A 74 -10.51 -7.85 -14.09
C LYS A 74 -9.83 -9.04 -14.72
N GLN A 75 -9.31 -8.98 -15.94
CA GLN A 75 -8.78 -10.13 -16.66
C GLN A 75 -7.29 -9.95 -16.88
N GLY A 76 -6.48 -10.97 -16.58
CA GLY A 76 -5.03 -10.88 -16.75
C GLY A 76 -4.62 -10.66 -18.21
N GLU A 77 -5.39 -11.22 -19.16
CA GLU A 77 -5.17 -11.10 -20.61
C GLU A 77 -5.30 -9.66 -21.13
N GLU A 78 -6.03 -8.81 -20.40
CA GLU A 78 -6.31 -7.41 -20.76
C GLU A 78 -5.37 -6.43 -20.03
N MET A 79 -4.37 -6.92 -19.28
CA MET A 79 -3.41 -6.09 -18.55
C MET A 79 -2.18 -5.73 -19.39
N ASN A 80 -1.63 -4.54 -19.15
CA ASN A 80 -0.42 -4.02 -19.78
C ASN A 80 0.87 -4.59 -19.17
N TYR A 81 0.85 -4.97 -17.88
CA TYR A 81 2.02 -5.46 -17.14
C TYR A 81 1.88 -6.94 -16.82
N ASP A 82 2.74 -7.76 -17.43
CA ASP A 82 2.76 -9.23 -17.30
C ASP A 82 2.80 -9.71 -15.84
N VAL A 83 3.52 -8.99 -14.97
CA VAL A 83 3.63 -9.33 -13.53
C VAL A 83 2.28 -9.24 -12.82
N LEU A 84 1.44 -8.27 -13.20
CA LEU A 84 0.08 -8.15 -12.67
C LEU A 84 -0.85 -9.16 -13.33
N ALA A 85 -0.71 -9.37 -14.64
CA ALA A 85 -1.47 -10.37 -15.39
C ALA A 85 -1.31 -11.77 -14.79
N GLU A 86 -0.07 -12.19 -14.57
CA GLU A 86 0.27 -13.50 -13.99
C GLU A 86 -0.32 -13.66 -12.59
N ARG A 87 -0.23 -12.62 -11.75
CA ARG A 87 -0.82 -12.64 -10.40
C ARG A 87 -2.34 -12.76 -10.46
N VAL A 88 -3.03 -11.97 -11.29
CA VAL A 88 -4.49 -12.01 -11.39
C VAL A 88 -4.98 -13.34 -11.96
N SER A 89 -4.29 -13.91 -12.94
CA SER A 89 -4.58 -15.24 -13.45
C SER A 89 -4.35 -16.32 -12.38
N PHE A 90 -3.24 -16.24 -11.63
CA PHE A 90 -2.95 -17.15 -10.53
C PHE A 90 -4.04 -17.14 -9.44
N PHE A 91 -4.51 -15.95 -9.04
CA PHE A 91 -5.57 -15.81 -8.02
C PHE A 91 -6.96 -16.28 -8.50
N LYS A 92 -7.22 -16.31 -9.81
CA LYS A 92 -8.52 -16.70 -10.38
C LYS A 92 -8.62 -18.16 -10.80
N GLU A 93 -7.52 -18.75 -11.25
CA GLU A 93 -7.53 -20.09 -11.85
C GLU A 93 -7.15 -21.21 -10.88
N LYS A 94 -6.34 -20.92 -9.84
CA LYS A 94 -5.96 -21.94 -8.86
C LYS A 94 -6.79 -21.81 -7.59
N LYS A 95 -7.52 -22.87 -7.25
CA LYS A 95 -8.26 -23.04 -5.97
C LYS A 95 -7.41 -22.76 -4.71
N GLU A 96 -6.08 -22.72 -4.83
CA GLU A 96 -5.13 -22.39 -3.76
C GLU A 96 -4.96 -20.88 -3.51
N GLY A 97 -5.20 -20.01 -4.50
CA GLY A 97 -5.11 -18.55 -4.33
C GLY A 97 -6.24 -17.95 -3.49
N VAL A 98 -7.36 -18.65 -3.40
CA VAL A 98 -8.50 -18.28 -2.54
C VAL A 98 -8.19 -18.51 -1.06
N ASN A 99 -7.37 -19.52 -0.71
CA ASN A 99 -7.06 -19.83 0.69
C ASN A 99 -6.09 -18.83 1.32
N GLN A 100 -5.07 -18.36 0.60
CA GLN A 100 -4.10 -17.39 1.15
C GLN A 100 -4.71 -16.01 1.46
N MET A 101 -5.66 -15.55 0.63
CA MET A 101 -6.32 -14.27 0.87
C MET A 101 -7.29 -14.34 2.06
N CYS A 102 -8.01 -15.46 2.22
CA CYS A 102 -8.86 -15.70 3.38
C CYS A 102 -8.04 -15.74 4.69
N GLU A 103 -6.89 -16.41 4.69
CA GLU A 103 -6.05 -16.52 5.89
C GLU A 103 -5.50 -15.17 6.37
N ILE A 104 -5.01 -14.33 5.46
CA ILE A 104 -4.47 -12.99 5.79
C ILE A 104 -5.59 -12.05 6.28
N LEU A 105 -6.75 -12.06 5.62
CA LEU A 105 -7.90 -11.25 6.04
C LEU A 105 -8.46 -11.72 7.40
N ASP A 106 -8.49 -13.03 7.66
CA ASP A 106 -8.94 -13.58 8.94
C ASP A 106 -7.94 -13.34 10.07
N GLU A 107 -6.64 -13.23 9.77
CA GLU A 107 -5.60 -12.88 10.74
C GLU A 107 -5.70 -11.42 11.19
N VAL A 108 -5.84 -10.48 10.25
CA VAL A 108 -6.09 -9.06 10.56
C VAL A 108 -7.40 -8.87 11.34
N LYS A 109 -8.43 -9.68 11.06
CA LYS A 109 -9.72 -9.64 11.76
C LYS A 109 -9.67 -10.25 13.17
N ARG A 110 -8.74 -11.16 13.44
CA ARG A 110 -8.49 -11.74 14.77
C ARG A 110 -7.67 -10.79 15.65
N GLU A 111 -6.65 -10.15 15.10
CA GLU A 111 -5.79 -9.21 15.85
C GLU A 111 -6.56 -7.97 16.27
N SER A 112 -7.40 -7.42 15.38
CA SER A 112 -8.28 -6.27 15.69
C SER A 112 -9.31 -6.53 16.79
N LYS A 113 -9.74 -7.78 17.00
CA LYS A 113 -10.62 -8.16 18.12
C LYS A 113 -9.87 -8.28 19.45
N LEU A 114 -8.59 -8.63 19.43
CA LEU A 114 -7.79 -8.78 20.64
C LEU A 114 -7.47 -7.40 21.24
N GLU A 115 -7.12 -6.42 20.41
CA GLU A 115 -6.81 -5.05 20.87
C GLU A 115 -8.00 -4.37 21.56
N THR A 116 -9.24 -4.61 21.11
CA THR A 116 -10.44 -4.07 21.77
C THR A 116 -10.76 -4.65 23.15
N LEU A 117 -10.18 -5.79 23.52
CA LEU A 117 -10.40 -6.43 24.83
C LEU A 117 -9.35 -6.04 25.88
N VAL A 118 -8.19 -5.53 25.46
CA VAL A 118 -7.12 -5.11 26.39
C VAL A 118 -7.36 -3.68 26.93
N ASP A 119 -8.19 -2.88 26.25
CA ASP A 119 -8.54 -1.51 26.66
C ASP A 119 -9.82 -1.40 27.55
N LEU A 120 -10.39 -2.54 27.96
CA LEU A 120 -11.55 -2.60 28.88
C LEU A 120 -11.25 -3.34 30.20
N GLY A 121 -9.97 -3.49 30.55
CA GLY A 121 -9.49 -4.06 31.82
C GLY A 121 -9.19 -3.01 32.87
#